data_AF-A0A5E7ESD3-F1
#
_entry.id   AF-A0A5E7ESD3-F1
#
_cell.length_a   1.000
_cell.length_b   1.000
_cell.length_c   1.000
_cell.angle_alpha   90.00
_cell.angle_beta   90.00
_cell.angle_gamma   90.00
#
_symmetry.space_group_name_H-M   'P 1'
#
loop_
_entity.id
_entity.type
_entity.pdbx_description
1 polymer ?
#
loop_
_entity_poly.entity_id
_entity_poly.type
_entity_poly.pdbx_seq_one_letter_code
_entity_poly.pdbx_strand_id
1 'polypeptide(L)'
;MVIVTVIAPAPPLVIDLDGPLLRTDLLLETGVEFIRHRPLDLLKMMGWLIKGKAALKEGLALATDIDVSVLPYDLSVIELIKTERSTGRTVILATASHFSLAERVAEHLQLFDQVLASDGQTNLSSHRKRDLLVKHYGEQGFDYAGNSRDDIAVWGSARHAFVVNPDRGVEGRARAQGNVVQVIRSNCGGPRDWMKALRMHQWMKNALIFVPLLAAHQLTNSLLLLQGVLAFLFFGLCASSVYLLNDLLDLADDRHHRSKCRRPFAAGYISIKAGLVVFPILLIASFSGAILLQPLEFAGVLATYYALTVAYSLYLKRLMAIDVIALAMLYTVRIIAGAAAFELPSTRHSMCQSDPGCRCCTTRIGPTVIY
;
A
#
# COMPACT_ATOMS: atom_id res chain seq x y z
N MET A 1 -30.95 -10.93 56.30
CA MET A 1 -29.52 -10.81 55.97
C MET A 1 -29.41 -10.86 54.47
N VAL A 2 -29.43 -9.70 53.80
CA VAL A 2 -29.32 -9.61 52.34
C VAL A 2 -27.86 -9.87 52.00
N ILE A 3 -27.57 -11.01 51.39
CA ILE A 3 -26.25 -11.27 50.82
C ILE A 3 -26.15 -10.33 49.62
N VAL A 4 -25.51 -9.18 49.81
CA VAL A 4 -25.07 -8.33 48.72
C VAL A 4 -23.90 -9.07 48.09
N THR A 5 -24.19 -9.86 47.05
CA THR A 5 -23.16 -10.44 46.20
C THR A 5 -22.44 -9.27 45.54
N VAL A 6 -21.30 -8.87 46.10
CA VAL A 6 -20.39 -7.92 45.44
C VAL A 6 -19.88 -8.66 44.20
N ILE A 7 -20.50 -8.39 43.05
CA ILE A 7 -20.01 -8.89 41.77
C ILE A 7 -18.63 -8.25 41.61
N ALA A 8 -17.57 -9.06 41.70
CA ALA A 8 -16.23 -8.57 41.44
C ALA A 8 -16.21 -7.88 40.06
N PRO A 9 -15.60 -6.69 39.93
CA PRO A 9 -15.58 -5.99 38.66
C PRO A 9 -14.99 -6.90 37.58
N ALA A 10 -15.63 -6.91 36.41
CA ALA A 10 -15.14 -7.70 35.29
C ALA A 10 -13.67 -7.32 35.00
N PRO A 11 -12.78 -8.29 34.75
CA PRO A 11 -11.40 -7.99 34.44
C PRO A 11 -11.32 -7.06 33.22
N PRO A 12 -10.37 -6.13 33.13
CA PRO A 12 -10.33 -5.18 32.02
C PRO A 12 -10.21 -5.88 30.67
N LEU A 13 -10.79 -5.24 29.63
CA LEU A 13 -10.60 -5.64 28.25
C LEU A 13 -9.48 -4.80 27.63
N VAL A 14 -8.41 -5.47 27.21
CA VAL A 14 -7.25 -4.85 26.59
C VAL A 14 -7.36 -5.03 25.08
N ILE A 15 -7.21 -3.93 24.33
CA ILE A 15 -7.33 -3.89 22.88
C ILE A 15 -5.99 -3.48 22.27
N ASP A 16 -5.47 -4.26 21.31
CA ASP A 16 -4.36 -3.79 20.49
C ASP A 16 -4.82 -2.81 19.41
N LEU A 17 -3.94 -1.87 19.07
CA LEU A 17 -4.22 -0.80 18.13
C LEU A 17 -4.10 -1.27 16.68
N ASP A 18 -2.93 -1.77 16.30
CA ASP A 18 -2.59 -2.09 14.91
C ASP A 18 -3.09 -3.49 14.55
N GLY A 19 -4.07 -3.58 13.67
CA GLY A 19 -4.69 -4.83 13.23
C GLY A 19 -6.08 -5.08 13.82
N PRO A 20 -6.25 -5.11 15.16
CA PRO A 20 -7.57 -5.24 15.77
C PRO A 20 -8.40 -3.97 15.67
N LEU A 21 -7.95 -2.86 16.26
CA LEU A 21 -8.72 -1.60 16.24
C LEU A 21 -8.59 -0.86 14.90
N LEU A 22 -7.39 -0.80 14.34
CA LEU A 22 -7.09 -0.26 13.03
C LEU A 22 -6.90 -1.39 12.03
N ARG A 23 -7.48 -1.26 10.83
CA ARG A 23 -7.25 -2.23 9.74
C ARG A 23 -5.87 -2.14 9.11
N THR A 24 -5.10 -1.12 9.48
CA THR A 24 -3.76 -0.83 8.99
C THR A 24 -2.75 -0.76 10.14
N ASP A 25 -1.48 -0.53 9.81
CA ASP A 25 -0.35 -0.48 10.72
C ASP A 25 0.19 0.96 10.72
N LEU A 26 0.12 1.64 11.86
CA LEU A 26 0.48 3.06 12.00
C LEU A 26 1.92 3.36 11.61
N LEU A 27 2.84 2.41 11.74
CA LEU A 27 4.22 2.60 11.30
C LEU A 27 4.29 2.75 9.78
N LEU A 28 3.46 2.03 9.04
CA LEU A 28 3.41 2.15 7.59
C LEU A 28 2.63 3.40 7.16
N GLU A 29 1.56 3.75 7.86
CA GLU A 29 0.82 4.99 7.64
C GLU A 29 1.76 6.18 7.72
N THR A 30 2.49 6.30 8.84
CA THR A 30 3.49 7.36 9.05
C THR A 30 4.64 7.28 8.06
N GLY A 31 5.14 6.08 7.73
CA GLY A 31 6.18 5.91 6.73
C GLY A 31 5.78 6.39 5.34
N VAL A 32 4.59 6.04 4.87
CA VAL A 32 4.10 6.44 3.55
C VAL A 32 3.78 7.94 3.51
N GLU A 33 3.16 8.47 4.57
CA GLU A 33 2.87 9.90 4.71
C GLU A 33 4.15 10.75 4.73
N PHE A 34 5.20 10.26 5.41
CA PHE A 34 6.52 10.88 5.44
C PHE A 34 7.13 10.97 4.03
N ILE A 35 7.09 9.87 3.27
CA ILE A 35 7.62 9.81 1.91
C ILE A 35 6.83 10.73 0.97
N ARG A 36 5.50 10.82 1.13
CA ARG A 36 4.65 11.73 0.34
C ARG A 36 5.10 13.18 0.49
N HIS A 37 5.29 13.63 1.73
CA HIS A 37 5.57 15.04 2.02
C HIS A 37 7.05 15.40 1.90
N ARG A 38 7.95 14.44 2.13
CA ARG A 38 9.40 14.66 2.14
C ARG A 38 10.13 13.55 1.38
N PRO A 39 9.95 13.41 0.05
CA PRO A 39 10.54 12.33 -0.73
C PRO A 39 12.07 12.33 -0.72
N LEU A 40 12.70 13.51 -0.57
CA LEU A 40 14.16 13.66 -0.48
C LEU A 40 14.74 13.22 0.88
N ASP A 41 13.90 13.15 1.92
CA ASP A 41 14.34 12.81 3.29
C ASP A 41 14.33 11.29 3.56
N LEU A 42 14.18 10.44 2.54
CA LEU A 42 14.18 8.98 2.69
C LEU A 42 15.44 8.45 3.40
N LEU A 43 16.59 9.10 3.21
CA LEU A 43 17.85 8.76 3.89
C LEU A 43 17.77 8.96 5.41
N LYS A 44 17.00 9.93 5.91
CA LYS A 44 16.79 10.13 7.36
C LYS A 44 16.06 8.94 7.97
N MET A 45 15.07 8.39 7.26
CA MET A 45 14.36 7.19 7.68
C MET A 45 15.30 5.99 7.79
N MET A 46 16.26 5.84 6.86
CA MET A 46 17.32 4.82 6.95
C MET A 46 18.23 5.07 8.15
N GLY A 47 18.60 6.32 8.42
CA GLY A 47 19.37 6.70 9.60
C GLY A 47 18.68 6.32 10.93
N TRP A 48 17.36 6.49 11.03
CA TRP A 48 16.60 6.03 12.20
C TRP A 48 16.52 4.52 12.29
N LEU A 49 16.34 3.82 11.17
CA LEU A 49 16.31 2.36 11.14
C LEU A 49 17.63 1.75 11.62
N ILE A 50 18.78 2.33 11.26
CA ILE A 50 20.12 1.92 11.74
C ILE A 50 20.22 2.06 13.26
N LYS A 51 19.62 3.11 13.84
CA LYS A 51 19.53 3.31 15.30
C LYS A 51 18.55 2.36 15.99
N GLY A 52 17.74 1.63 15.22
CA GLY A 52 16.82 0.60 15.69
C GLY A 52 15.34 0.92 15.44
N LYS A 53 14.49 -0.10 15.62
CA LYS A 53 13.04 0.00 15.35
C LYS A 53 12.31 1.04 16.22
N ALA A 54 12.75 1.23 17.46
CA ALA A 54 12.17 2.23 18.37
C ALA A 54 12.44 3.66 17.87
N ALA A 55 13.69 3.95 17.49
CA ALA A 55 14.07 5.24 16.91
C ALA A 55 13.33 5.54 15.60
N LEU A 56 13.09 4.53 14.76
CA LEU A 56 12.27 4.69 13.56
C LEU A 56 10.83 5.07 13.88
N LYS A 57 10.19 4.39 14.84
CA LYS A 57 8.81 4.68 15.26
C LYS A 57 8.66 6.09 15.82
N GLU A 58 9.58 6.49 16.71
CA GLU A 58 9.61 7.83 17.29
C GLU A 58 9.88 8.90 16.24
N GLY A 59 10.90 8.71 15.40
CA GLY A 59 11.26 9.64 14.33
C GLY A 59 10.12 9.86 13.34
N LEU A 60 9.43 8.79 12.93
CA LEU A 60 8.25 8.90 12.07
C LEU A 60 7.07 9.58 12.79
N ALA A 61 6.74 9.15 14.02
CA ALA A 61 5.62 9.72 14.78
C ALA A 61 5.77 11.23 15.05
N LEU A 62 6.99 11.72 15.23
CA LEU A 62 7.26 13.15 15.45
C LEU A 62 7.40 13.94 14.14
N ALA A 63 7.82 13.30 13.05
CA ALA A 63 8.04 13.97 11.77
C ALA A 63 6.79 14.05 10.88
N THR A 64 5.76 13.25 11.17
CA THR A 64 4.51 13.23 10.41
C THR A 64 3.32 13.58 11.28
N ASP A 65 2.42 14.38 10.74
CA ASP A 65 1.12 14.64 11.34
C ASP A 65 0.04 13.87 10.57
N ILE A 66 -0.45 12.78 11.15
CA ILE A 66 -1.55 12.00 10.58
C ILE A 66 -2.85 12.42 11.24
N ASP A 67 -3.87 12.69 10.41
CA ASP A 67 -5.23 12.83 10.90
C ASP A 67 -5.77 11.46 11.35
N VAL A 68 -5.85 11.28 12.67
CA VAL A 68 -6.37 10.06 13.29
C VAL A 68 -7.88 9.87 13.03
N SER A 69 -8.63 10.94 12.76
CA SER A 69 -10.10 10.87 12.64
C SER A 69 -10.59 10.11 11.42
N VAL A 70 -9.75 9.98 10.40
CA VAL A 70 -10.08 9.32 9.13
C VAL A 70 -9.41 7.96 8.97
N LEU A 71 -8.69 7.48 10.00
CA LEU A 71 -8.05 6.17 9.96
C LEU A 71 -9.08 5.04 9.77
N PRO A 72 -8.68 3.91 9.15
CA PRO A 72 -9.61 2.83 8.83
C PRO A 72 -9.87 1.97 10.06
N TYR A 73 -10.68 2.50 10.98
CA TYR A 73 -11.10 1.80 12.19
C TYR A 73 -11.99 0.60 11.88
N ASP A 74 -11.84 -0.46 12.67
CA ASP A 74 -12.70 -1.62 12.58
C ASP A 74 -13.98 -1.44 13.40
N LEU A 75 -15.09 -1.23 12.70
CA LEU A 75 -16.38 -0.95 13.32
C LEU A 75 -16.85 -2.08 14.24
N SER A 76 -16.55 -3.34 13.93
CA SER A 76 -16.94 -4.48 14.78
C SER A 76 -16.20 -4.48 16.11
N VAL A 77 -14.95 -4.02 16.14
CA VAL A 77 -14.19 -3.85 17.39
C VAL A 77 -14.68 -2.63 18.17
N ILE A 78 -15.02 -1.54 17.48
CA ILE A 78 -15.63 -0.37 18.13
C ILE A 78 -16.95 -0.75 18.80
N GLU A 79 -17.80 -1.54 18.14
CA GLU A 79 -19.05 -2.04 18.70
C GLU A 79 -18.80 -2.92 19.93
N LEU A 80 -17.84 -3.85 19.86
CA LEU A 80 -17.43 -4.67 21.00
C LEU A 80 -17.02 -3.79 22.20
N ILE A 81 -16.17 -2.79 21.98
CA ILE A 81 -15.71 -1.88 23.04
C ILE A 81 -16.89 -1.12 23.66
N LYS A 82 -17.81 -0.60 22.85
CA LYS A 82 -18.99 0.12 23.33
C LYS A 82 -19.90 -0.77 24.17
N THR A 83 -20.13 -2.01 23.73
CA THR A 83 -20.92 -2.99 24.49
C THR A 83 -20.27 -3.28 25.83
N GLU A 84 -18.97 -3.56 25.87
CA GLU A 84 -18.25 -3.89 27.10
C GLU A 84 -18.23 -2.68 28.06
N ARG A 85 -17.98 -1.46 27.57
CA ARG A 85 -18.09 -0.24 28.41
C ARG A 85 -19.47 -0.05 29.01
N SER A 86 -20.54 -0.37 28.27
CA SER A 86 -21.92 -0.24 28.77
C SER A 86 -22.21 -1.17 29.96
N THR A 87 -21.43 -2.27 30.10
CA THR A 87 -21.50 -3.17 31.26
C THR A 87 -20.71 -2.67 32.48
N GLY A 88 -20.05 -1.50 32.38
CA GLY A 88 -19.18 -0.94 33.42
C GLY A 88 -17.76 -1.51 33.41
N ARG A 89 -17.38 -2.25 32.36
CA ARG A 89 -16.05 -2.85 32.23
C ARG A 89 -15.02 -1.81 31.78
N THR A 90 -13.87 -1.81 32.44
CA THR A 90 -12.70 -1.00 32.04
C THR A 90 -12.13 -1.48 30.71
N VAL A 91 -11.84 -0.56 29.80
CA VAL A 91 -11.21 -0.85 28.50
C VAL A 91 -9.90 -0.11 28.36
N ILE A 92 -8.85 -0.83 27.96
CA ILE A 92 -7.48 -0.34 27.88
C ILE A 92 -6.96 -0.49 26.45
N LEU A 93 -6.29 0.54 25.95
CA LEU A 93 -5.55 0.46 24.69
C LEU A 93 -4.11 0.02 24.99
N ALA A 94 -3.64 -1.11 24.44
CA ALA A 94 -2.26 -1.58 24.65
C ALA A 94 -1.54 -1.86 23.33
N THR A 95 -0.59 -0.99 22.95
CA THR A 95 0.05 -1.02 21.63
C THR A 95 1.58 -0.92 21.66
N ALA A 96 2.22 -1.49 20.64
CA ALA A 96 3.63 -1.28 20.37
C ALA A 96 3.90 0.02 19.56
N SER A 97 2.85 0.74 19.15
CA SER A 97 2.96 2.04 18.48
C SER A 97 3.39 3.15 19.45
N HIS A 98 3.90 4.25 18.90
CA HIS A 98 4.43 5.37 19.70
C HIS A 98 3.30 6.05 20.51
N PHE A 99 3.59 6.41 21.76
CA PHE A 99 2.63 6.97 22.70
C PHE A 99 1.86 8.17 22.14
N SER A 100 2.54 9.10 21.46
CA SER A 100 1.88 10.29 20.88
C SER A 100 0.76 9.97 19.88
N LEU A 101 0.87 8.87 19.11
CA LEU A 101 -0.17 8.46 18.16
C LEU A 101 -1.28 7.68 18.87
N ALA A 102 -0.91 6.81 19.82
CA ALA A 102 -1.86 6.03 20.59
C ALA A 102 -2.78 6.93 21.44
N GLU A 103 -2.21 7.97 22.07
CA GLU A 103 -2.94 8.94 22.87
C GLU A 103 -3.92 9.74 22.00
N ARG A 104 -3.47 10.27 20.84
CA ARG A 104 -4.35 10.95 19.88
C ARG A 104 -5.52 10.08 19.43
N VAL A 105 -5.29 8.79 19.17
CA VAL A 105 -6.37 7.84 18.82
C VAL A 105 -7.33 7.65 20.00
N ALA A 106 -6.81 7.51 21.21
CA ALA A 106 -7.63 7.33 22.41
C ALA A 106 -8.47 8.57 22.73
N GLU A 107 -7.89 9.77 22.62
CA GLU A 107 -8.56 11.06 22.76
C GLU A 107 -9.66 11.25 21.70
N HIS A 108 -9.38 10.86 20.46
CA HIS A 108 -10.36 10.95 19.37
C HIS A 108 -11.56 10.02 19.60
N LEU A 109 -11.31 8.76 19.97
CA LEU A 109 -12.38 7.77 20.13
C LEU A 109 -13.14 7.94 21.45
N GLN A 110 -12.48 8.39 22.52
CA GLN A 110 -13.05 8.49 23.88
C GLN A 110 -13.63 7.17 24.40
N LEU A 111 -13.02 6.05 23.98
CA LEU A 111 -13.45 4.69 24.32
C LEU A 111 -12.49 3.97 25.28
N PHE A 112 -11.39 4.58 25.68
CA PHE A 112 -10.37 3.94 26.51
C PHE A 112 -10.21 4.68 27.84
N ASP A 113 -10.11 3.92 28.92
CA ASP A 113 -9.87 4.46 30.27
C ASP A 113 -8.37 4.62 30.56
N GLN A 114 -7.53 3.85 29.86
CA GLN A 114 -6.08 3.92 29.97
C GLN A 114 -5.41 3.56 28.62
N VAL A 115 -4.24 4.16 28.38
CA VAL A 115 -3.38 3.86 27.22
C VAL A 115 -2.03 3.36 27.72
N LEU A 116 -1.62 2.21 27.19
CA LEU A 116 -0.32 1.58 27.39
C LEU A 116 0.37 1.51 26.02
N ALA A 117 1.33 2.40 25.77
CA ALA A 117 1.97 2.52 24.45
C ALA A 117 3.48 2.63 24.56
N SER A 118 4.18 2.33 23.46
CA SER A 118 5.65 2.40 23.46
C SER A 118 6.12 3.84 23.45
N ASP A 119 7.20 4.13 24.16
CA ASP A 119 7.89 5.43 24.15
C ASP A 119 9.39 5.23 23.90
N GLY A 120 10.17 6.31 23.97
CA GLY A 120 11.63 6.27 23.78
C GLY A 120 12.40 5.41 24.79
N GLN A 121 11.78 5.02 25.92
CA GLN A 121 12.41 4.21 26.98
C GLN A 121 11.77 2.81 27.14
N THR A 122 10.51 2.66 26.76
CA THR A 122 9.66 1.49 27.00
C THR A 122 9.15 0.97 25.66
N ASN A 123 9.73 -0.14 25.19
CA ASN A 123 9.24 -0.82 23.99
C ASN A 123 8.28 -1.96 24.39
N LEU A 124 6.99 -1.78 24.12
CA LEU A 124 5.90 -2.74 24.38
C LEU A 124 5.79 -3.80 23.28
N SER A 125 6.91 -4.46 22.98
CA SER A 125 6.95 -5.63 22.09
C SER A 125 6.35 -6.86 22.76
N SER A 126 5.51 -7.65 22.08
CA SER A 126 5.00 -8.98 22.45
C SER A 126 5.16 -9.38 23.94
N HIS A 127 6.28 -10.02 24.30
CA HIS A 127 6.56 -10.47 25.67
C HIS A 127 6.54 -9.36 26.72
N ARG A 128 7.08 -8.18 26.43
CA ARG A 128 7.04 -7.03 27.34
C ARG A 128 5.63 -6.50 27.54
N LYS A 129 4.77 -6.58 26.50
CA LYS A 129 3.35 -6.27 26.61
C LYS A 129 2.66 -7.23 27.58
N ARG A 130 2.89 -8.54 27.40
CA ARG A 130 2.42 -9.57 28.36
C ARG A 130 2.91 -9.28 29.78
N ASP A 131 4.22 -9.09 29.97
CA ASP A 131 4.81 -8.91 31.30
C ASP A 131 4.26 -7.67 32.00
N LEU A 132 4.04 -6.57 31.26
CA LEU A 132 3.44 -5.36 31.78
C LEU A 132 1.97 -5.57 32.17
N LEU A 133 1.18 -6.27 31.35
CA LEU A 133 -0.22 -6.58 31.66
C LEU A 133 -0.35 -7.51 32.87
N VAL A 134 0.49 -8.56 32.94
CA VAL A 134 0.55 -9.47 34.09
C VAL A 134 0.98 -8.72 35.36
N LYS A 135 1.91 -7.77 35.26
CA LYS A 135 2.31 -6.94 36.41
C LYS A 135 1.16 -6.05 36.92
N HIS A 136 0.32 -5.51 36.05
CA HIS A 136 -0.78 -4.61 36.44
C HIS A 136 -2.03 -5.36 36.92
N TYR A 137 -2.37 -6.47 36.26
CA TYR A 137 -3.66 -7.15 36.47
C TYR A 137 -3.53 -8.58 37.02
N GLY A 138 -2.32 -9.14 37.06
CA GLY A 138 -2.08 -10.55 37.39
C GLY A 138 -2.25 -11.48 36.19
N GLU A 139 -1.84 -12.74 36.37
CA GLU A 139 -2.13 -13.79 35.38
C GLU A 139 -3.63 -14.05 35.34
N GLN A 140 -4.20 -14.17 34.13
CA GLN A 140 -5.64 -14.36 33.91
C GLN A 140 -6.51 -13.20 34.48
N GLY A 141 -5.90 -12.04 34.75
CA GLY A 141 -6.57 -10.86 35.29
C GLY A 141 -7.13 -9.91 34.23
N PHE A 142 -7.00 -10.22 32.94
CA PHE A 142 -7.41 -9.37 31.83
C PHE A 142 -7.87 -10.22 30.63
N ASP A 143 -8.72 -9.66 29.78
CA ASP A 143 -9.03 -10.21 28.45
C ASP A 143 -8.30 -9.41 27.39
N TYR A 144 -7.92 -10.05 26.27
CA TYR A 144 -7.07 -9.42 25.26
C TYR A 144 -7.59 -9.62 23.83
N ALA A 145 -7.73 -8.51 23.09
CA ALA A 145 -8.03 -8.50 21.66
C ALA A 145 -6.76 -8.24 20.83
N GLY A 146 -6.40 -9.22 19.99
CA GLY A 146 -5.19 -9.22 19.18
C GLY A 146 -5.40 -9.87 17.81
N ASN A 147 -4.39 -9.81 16.94
CA ASN A 147 -4.46 -10.37 15.59
C ASN A 147 -3.19 -11.11 15.13
N SER A 148 -2.07 -10.91 15.82
CA SER A 148 -0.74 -11.23 15.31
C SER A 148 -0.10 -12.41 16.05
N ARG A 149 1.06 -12.87 15.56
CA ARG A 149 1.86 -13.89 16.24
C ARG A 149 2.41 -13.40 17.58
N ASP A 150 2.65 -12.09 17.69
CA ASP A 150 3.15 -11.44 18.89
C ASP A 150 2.12 -11.49 20.02
N ASP A 151 0.84 -11.64 19.69
CA ASP A 151 -0.27 -11.72 20.65
C ASP A 151 -0.44 -13.11 21.26
N ILE A 152 0.18 -14.14 20.66
CA ILE A 152 0.08 -15.53 21.15
C ILE A 152 0.61 -15.65 22.58
N ALA A 153 1.70 -14.95 22.90
CA ALA A 153 2.25 -14.94 24.26
C ALA A 153 1.34 -14.19 25.24
N VAL A 154 0.62 -13.17 24.77
CA VAL A 154 -0.30 -12.37 25.60
C VAL A 154 -1.57 -13.17 25.90
N TRP A 155 -2.14 -13.85 24.90
CA TRP A 155 -3.30 -14.73 25.09
C TRP A 155 -3.04 -15.86 26.07
N GLY A 156 -1.81 -16.40 26.13
CA GLY A 156 -1.46 -17.44 27.10
C GLY A 156 -1.58 -17.00 28.57
N SER A 157 -1.47 -15.69 28.84
CA SER A 157 -1.63 -15.11 30.18
C SER A 157 -2.96 -14.39 30.37
N ALA A 158 -3.78 -14.27 29.32
CA ALA A 158 -5.09 -13.64 29.36
C ALA A 158 -6.18 -14.66 29.73
N ARG A 159 -7.24 -14.18 30.39
CA ARG A 159 -8.42 -14.98 30.72
C ARG A 159 -9.20 -15.37 29.47
N HIS A 160 -9.54 -14.41 28.64
CA HIS A 160 -10.15 -14.65 27.34
C HIS A 160 -9.40 -13.99 26.20
N ALA A 161 -9.34 -14.70 25.08
CA ALA A 161 -8.76 -14.24 23.83
C ALA A 161 -9.87 -13.83 22.84
N PHE A 162 -9.83 -12.58 22.42
CA PHE A 162 -10.59 -12.06 21.29
C PHE A 162 -9.65 -12.00 20.08
N VAL A 163 -9.92 -12.85 19.09
CA VAL A 163 -9.07 -12.94 17.89
C VAL A 163 -9.69 -12.10 16.80
N VAL A 164 -9.06 -10.98 16.45
CA VAL A 164 -9.58 -10.05 15.44
C VAL A 164 -8.75 -10.18 14.17
N ASN A 165 -9.38 -10.38 13.02
CA ASN A 165 -8.74 -10.42 11.70
C ASN A 165 -7.36 -11.12 11.70
N PRO A 166 -7.28 -12.39 12.17
CA PRO A 166 -6.00 -13.01 12.49
C PRO A 166 -5.10 -13.19 11.27
N ASP A 167 -3.80 -12.99 11.46
CA ASP A 167 -2.79 -13.35 10.48
C ASP A 167 -2.84 -14.85 10.14
N ARG A 168 -2.31 -15.21 8.96
CA ARG A 168 -2.29 -16.60 8.51
C ARG A 168 -1.65 -17.53 9.56
N GLY A 169 -2.43 -18.49 10.03
CA GLY A 169 -2.04 -19.50 11.01
C GLY A 169 -2.15 -19.06 12.48
N VAL A 170 -2.48 -17.80 12.77
CA VAL A 170 -2.61 -17.32 14.16
C VAL A 170 -3.87 -17.86 14.83
N GLU A 171 -5.00 -17.90 14.14
CA GLU A 171 -6.25 -18.41 14.71
C GLU A 171 -6.13 -19.84 15.24
N GLY A 172 -5.47 -20.74 14.49
CA GLY A 172 -5.25 -22.11 14.94
C GLY A 172 -4.41 -22.19 16.21
N ARG A 173 -3.37 -21.35 16.32
CA ARG A 173 -2.51 -21.27 17.51
C ARG A 173 -3.23 -20.65 18.70
N ALA A 174 -4.08 -19.65 18.48
CA ALA A 174 -4.91 -19.06 19.52
C ALA A 174 -5.93 -20.09 20.04
N ARG A 175 -6.65 -20.77 19.13
CA ARG A 175 -7.61 -21.82 19.52
C ARG A 175 -6.96 -22.97 20.28
N ALA A 176 -5.70 -23.31 19.98
CA ALA A 176 -4.95 -24.34 20.70
C ALA A 176 -4.71 -23.99 22.18
N GLN A 177 -4.82 -22.73 22.59
CA GLN A 177 -4.73 -22.31 23.99
C GLN A 177 -6.02 -22.55 24.78
N GLY A 178 -7.15 -22.78 24.10
CA GLY A 178 -8.43 -23.14 24.74
C GLY A 178 -9.20 -21.98 25.38
N ASN A 179 -8.72 -20.73 25.31
CA ASN A 179 -9.35 -19.56 25.92
C ASN A 179 -9.94 -18.55 24.91
N VAL A 180 -10.11 -18.94 23.64
CA VAL A 180 -10.70 -18.08 22.60
C VAL A 180 -12.21 -18.00 22.79
N VAL A 181 -12.71 -16.80 23.04
CA VAL A 181 -14.14 -16.54 23.21
C VAL A 181 -14.80 -16.16 21.89
N GLN A 182 -14.14 -15.31 21.11
CA GLN A 182 -14.71 -14.79 19.86
C GLN A 182 -13.63 -14.60 18.80
N VAL A 183 -14.00 -14.89 17.54
CA VAL A 183 -13.19 -14.57 16.37
C VAL A 183 -13.95 -13.56 15.51
N ILE A 184 -13.41 -12.36 15.37
CA ILE A 184 -13.98 -11.28 14.54
C ILE A 184 -13.30 -11.30 13.17
N ARG A 185 -14.10 -11.42 12.11
CA ARG A 185 -13.64 -11.38 10.71
C ARG A 185 -14.39 -10.29 9.96
N SER A 186 -13.92 -9.07 10.14
CA SER A 186 -14.47 -7.85 9.54
C SER A 186 -13.62 -7.35 8.37
N ASN A 187 -12.37 -7.83 8.24
CA ASN A 187 -11.47 -7.51 7.14
C ASN A 187 -11.28 -8.72 6.21
N CYS A 188 -11.98 -8.72 5.08
CA CYS A 188 -11.82 -9.72 4.03
C CYS A 188 -11.40 -9.05 2.72
N GLY A 189 -10.12 -8.64 2.67
CA GLY A 189 -9.46 -8.31 1.41
C GLY A 189 -9.56 -9.48 0.43
N GLY A 190 -10.33 -9.29 -0.64
CA GLY A 190 -10.59 -10.31 -1.63
C GLY A 190 -9.82 -10.11 -2.94
N PRO A 191 -9.89 -11.07 -3.87
CA PRO A 191 -9.37 -10.90 -5.23
C PRO A 191 -10.02 -9.70 -5.94
N ARG A 192 -11.30 -9.41 -5.63
CA ARG A 192 -12.01 -8.24 -6.16
C ARG A 192 -11.36 -6.93 -5.74
N ASP A 193 -10.82 -6.84 -4.53
CA ASP A 193 -10.15 -5.63 -4.06
C ASP A 193 -8.82 -5.44 -4.78
N TRP A 194 -8.08 -6.52 -5.05
CA TRP A 194 -6.89 -6.46 -5.88
C TRP A 194 -7.20 -6.02 -7.31
N MET A 195 -8.25 -6.54 -7.94
CA MET A 195 -8.67 -6.10 -9.28
C MET A 195 -9.03 -4.61 -9.31
N LYS A 196 -9.64 -4.09 -8.24
CA LYS A 196 -9.92 -2.65 -8.07
C LYS A 196 -8.64 -1.85 -7.88
N ALA A 197 -7.72 -2.30 -7.01
CA ALA A 197 -6.45 -1.63 -6.71
C ALA A 197 -5.52 -1.57 -7.93
N LEU A 198 -5.41 -2.68 -8.68
CA LEU A 198 -4.68 -2.74 -9.96
C LEU A 198 -5.39 -1.96 -11.08
N ARG A 199 -6.64 -1.54 -10.85
CA ARG A 199 -7.49 -0.84 -11.80
C ARG A 199 -7.56 -1.55 -13.16
N MET A 200 -7.79 -2.86 -13.16
CA MET A 200 -7.86 -3.67 -14.39
C MET A 200 -8.86 -3.11 -15.41
N HIS A 201 -9.97 -2.52 -14.96
CA HIS A 201 -10.94 -1.85 -15.83
C HIS A 201 -10.34 -0.67 -16.64
N GLN A 202 -9.28 -0.01 -16.14
CA GLN A 202 -8.58 1.07 -16.83
C GLN A 202 -7.64 0.57 -17.93
N TRP A 203 -7.34 -0.73 -17.98
CA TRP A 203 -6.49 -1.32 -19.03
C TRP A 203 -7.11 -1.15 -20.41
N MET A 204 -8.43 -0.97 -20.52
CA MET A 204 -9.10 -0.63 -21.77
C MET A 204 -8.46 0.59 -22.48
N LYS A 205 -7.90 1.54 -21.72
CA LYS A 205 -7.17 2.69 -22.31
C LYS A 205 -5.93 2.27 -23.08
N ASN A 206 -5.31 1.15 -22.70
CA ASN A 206 -4.15 0.60 -23.38
C ASN A 206 -4.53 -0.05 -24.72
N ALA A 207 -5.82 -0.19 -25.06
CA ALA A 207 -6.25 -0.62 -26.38
C ALA A 207 -5.74 0.33 -27.49
N LEU A 208 -5.41 1.58 -27.15
CA LEU A 208 -4.78 2.54 -28.07
C LEU A 208 -3.43 2.08 -28.62
N ILE A 209 -2.76 1.13 -27.97
CA ILE A 209 -1.51 0.50 -28.45
C ILE A 209 -1.76 -0.22 -29.78
N PHE A 210 -2.98 -0.70 -30.05
CA PHE A 210 -3.30 -1.40 -31.30
C PHE A 210 -3.67 -0.46 -32.46
N VAL A 211 -3.83 0.85 -32.23
CA VAL A 211 -4.21 1.82 -33.27
C VAL A 211 -3.24 1.81 -34.46
N PRO A 212 -1.91 1.81 -34.28
CA PRO A 212 -0.97 1.75 -35.41
C PRO A 212 -1.09 0.45 -36.23
N LEU A 213 -1.37 -0.69 -35.58
CA LEU A 213 -1.57 -1.97 -36.27
C LEU A 213 -2.85 -1.99 -37.11
N LEU A 214 -3.93 -1.42 -36.57
CA LEU A 214 -5.18 -1.22 -37.30
C LEU A 214 -4.97 -0.30 -38.50
N ALA A 215 -4.27 0.83 -38.31
CA ALA A 215 -3.98 1.78 -39.39
C ALA A 215 -3.14 1.16 -40.51
N ALA A 216 -2.21 0.27 -40.17
CA ALA A 216 -1.40 -0.49 -41.13
C ALA A 216 -2.16 -1.63 -41.82
N HIS A 217 -3.41 -1.94 -41.42
CA HIS A 217 -4.20 -3.06 -41.92
C HIS A 217 -3.52 -4.44 -41.78
N GLN A 218 -2.66 -4.60 -40.77
CA GLN A 218 -1.84 -5.81 -40.54
C GLN A 218 -2.40 -6.71 -39.42
N LEU A 219 -3.69 -6.60 -39.11
CA LEU A 219 -4.33 -7.35 -38.01
C LEU A 219 -4.31 -8.88 -38.19
N THR A 220 -4.11 -9.36 -39.42
CA THR A 220 -4.01 -10.79 -39.74
C THR A 220 -2.62 -11.36 -39.49
N ASN A 221 -1.61 -10.51 -39.24
CA ASN A 221 -0.26 -10.94 -38.94
C ASN A 221 -0.17 -11.40 -37.48
N SER A 222 -0.07 -12.71 -37.27
CA SER A 222 -0.04 -13.33 -35.94
C SER A 222 1.15 -12.90 -35.09
N LEU A 223 2.31 -12.63 -35.70
CA LEU A 223 3.51 -12.18 -34.98
C LEU A 223 3.32 -10.76 -34.44
N LEU A 224 2.84 -9.83 -35.27
CA LEU A 224 2.56 -8.46 -34.85
C LEU A 224 1.42 -8.43 -33.82
N LEU A 225 0.40 -9.26 -33.97
CA LEU A 225 -0.67 -9.37 -32.98
C LEU A 225 -0.13 -9.84 -31.62
N LEU A 226 0.76 -10.84 -31.60
CA LEU A 226 1.40 -11.30 -30.37
C LEU A 226 2.25 -10.19 -29.73
N GLN A 227 3.03 -9.45 -30.52
CA GLN A 227 3.79 -8.29 -30.02
C GLN A 227 2.85 -7.23 -29.40
N GLY A 228 1.72 -6.94 -30.05
CA GLY A 228 0.73 -6.00 -29.54
C GLY A 228 0.09 -6.44 -28.23
N VAL A 229 -0.22 -7.74 -28.09
CA VAL A 229 -0.74 -8.32 -26.85
C VAL A 229 0.30 -8.25 -25.72
N LEU A 230 1.56 -8.56 -26.00
CA LEU A 230 2.65 -8.42 -25.03
C LEU A 230 2.86 -6.95 -24.62
N ALA A 231 2.89 -6.03 -25.58
CA ALA A 231 2.97 -4.59 -25.32
C ALA A 231 1.81 -4.11 -24.46
N PHE A 232 0.57 -4.53 -24.76
CA PHE A 232 -0.61 -4.24 -23.95
C PHE A 232 -0.47 -4.75 -22.51
N LEU A 233 0.01 -5.98 -22.34
CA LEU A 233 0.23 -6.59 -21.03
C LEU A 233 1.29 -5.82 -20.22
N PHE A 234 2.48 -5.58 -20.78
CA PHE A 234 3.55 -4.88 -20.07
C PHE A 234 3.16 -3.44 -19.74
N PHE A 235 2.49 -2.73 -20.65
CA PHE A 235 1.97 -1.40 -20.38
C PHE A 235 0.89 -1.43 -19.28
N GLY A 236 0.03 -2.46 -19.26
CA GLY A 236 -0.96 -2.71 -18.21
C GLY A 236 -0.33 -2.94 -16.84
N LEU A 237 0.73 -3.75 -16.77
CA LEU A 237 1.49 -4.00 -15.54
C LEU A 237 2.17 -2.72 -15.03
N CYS A 238 2.78 -1.93 -15.92
CA CYS A 238 3.38 -0.63 -15.57
C CYS A 238 2.32 0.34 -15.03
N ALA A 239 1.18 0.47 -15.72
CA ALA A 239 0.08 1.32 -15.27
C ALA A 239 -0.45 0.89 -13.89
N SER A 240 -0.60 -0.42 -13.68
CA SER A 240 -1.02 -0.99 -12.39
C SER A 240 -0.01 -0.69 -11.28
N SER A 241 1.29 -0.79 -11.54
CA SER A 241 2.34 -0.41 -10.59
C SER A 241 2.21 1.06 -10.15
N VAL A 242 2.06 1.97 -11.12
CA VAL A 242 1.87 3.41 -10.81
C VAL A 242 0.57 3.64 -10.03
N TYR A 243 -0.50 2.94 -10.38
CA TYR A 243 -1.76 3.03 -9.66
C TYR A 243 -1.67 2.58 -8.20
N LEU A 244 -0.94 1.50 -7.92
CA LEU A 244 -0.68 1.08 -6.54
C LEU A 244 0.19 2.10 -5.80
N LEU A 245 1.27 2.58 -6.41
CA LEU A 245 2.13 3.61 -5.82
C LEU A 245 1.33 4.88 -5.46
N ASN A 246 0.47 5.34 -6.37
CA ASN A 246 -0.34 6.52 -6.15
C ASN A 246 -1.38 6.29 -5.05
N ASP A 247 -2.01 5.11 -4.97
CA ASP A 247 -2.99 4.81 -3.92
C ASP A 247 -2.36 4.72 -2.54
N LEU A 248 -1.09 4.31 -2.46
CA LEU A 248 -0.31 4.36 -1.23
C LEU A 248 0.02 5.81 -0.85
N LEU A 249 0.58 6.58 -1.79
CA LEU A 249 0.95 7.96 -1.50
C LEU A 249 -0.26 8.83 -1.18
N ASP A 250 -1.40 8.65 -1.84
CA ASP A 250 -2.63 9.44 -1.66
C ASP A 250 -3.51 8.95 -0.48
N LEU A 251 -3.02 8.10 0.44
CA LEU A 251 -3.84 7.49 1.50
C LEU A 251 -4.65 8.52 2.33
N ALA A 252 -3.99 9.56 2.86
CA ALA A 252 -4.65 10.59 3.65
C ALA A 252 -5.70 11.36 2.83
N ASP A 253 -5.36 11.78 1.61
CA ASP A 253 -6.27 12.50 0.71
C ASP A 253 -7.47 11.65 0.30
N ASP A 254 -7.24 10.37 0.01
CA ASP A 254 -8.27 9.43 -0.41
C ASP A 254 -9.29 9.20 0.71
N ARG A 255 -8.86 9.17 1.96
CA ARG A 255 -9.76 9.01 3.13
C ARG A 255 -10.66 10.21 3.37
N HIS A 256 -10.17 11.43 3.14
CA HIS A 256 -10.98 12.65 3.23
C HIS A 256 -11.99 12.78 2.08
N HIS A 257 -11.75 12.08 0.96
CA HIS A 257 -12.58 12.22 -0.22
C HIS A 257 -13.81 11.30 -0.19
N ARG A 258 -15.00 11.90 -0.39
CA ARG A 258 -16.33 11.25 -0.32
C ARG A 258 -16.43 9.86 -0.96
N SER A 259 -15.86 9.67 -2.15
CA SER A 259 -15.88 8.38 -2.86
C SER A 259 -14.58 7.57 -2.81
N LYS A 260 -13.42 8.22 -2.63
CA LYS A 260 -12.11 7.53 -2.70
C LYS A 260 -11.76 6.88 -1.36
N CYS A 261 -12.44 7.24 -0.28
CA CYS A 261 -12.29 6.61 1.04
C CYS A 261 -12.61 5.10 1.00
N ARG A 262 -13.36 4.65 -0.01
CA ARG A 262 -13.68 3.23 -0.25
C ARG A 262 -12.63 2.49 -1.09
N ARG A 263 -11.53 3.15 -1.49
CA ARG A 263 -10.43 2.47 -2.19
C ARG A 263 -9.82 1.40 -1.27
N PRO A 264 -9.38 0.26 -1.81
CA PRO A 264 -8.91 -0.87 -0.99
C PRO A 264 -7.83 -0.53 0.05
N PHE A 265 -6.85 0.30 -0.30
CA PHE A 265 -5.81 0.71 0.66
C PHE A 265 -6.32 1.74 1.68
N ALA A 266 -7.07 2.76 1.23
CA ALA A 266 -7.64 3.79 2.10
C ALA A 266 -8.57 3.18 3.18
N ALA A 267 -9.38 2.19 2.81
CA ALA A 267 -10.30 1.48 3.69
C ALA A 267 -9.65 0.34 4.51
N GLY A 268 -8.36 0.03 4.26
CA GLY A 268 -7.64 -1.04 4.95
C GLY A 268 -8.00 -2.47 4.53
N TYR A 269 -8.67 -2.67 3.39
CA TYR A 269 -8.99 -3.99 2.85
C TYR A 269 -7.76 -4.70 2.25
N ILE A 270 -6.82 -3.93 1.72
CA ILE A 270 -5.50 -4.43 1.31
C ILE A 270 -4.46 -3.79 2.20
N SER A 271 -3.53 -4.59 2.74
CA SER A 271 -2.48 -4.09 3.60
C SER A 271 -1.50 -3.20 2.84
N ILE A 272 -1.03 -2.13 3.49
CA ILE A 272 -0.01 -1.23 2.95
C ILE A 272 1.29 -2.02 2.63
N LYS A 273 1.66 -3.00 3.48
CA LYS A 273 2.82 -3.89 3.24
C LYS A 273 2.69 -4.61 1.89
N ALA A 274 1.50 -5.16 1.59
CA ALA A 274 1.29 -5.85 0.33
C ALA A 274 1.39 -4.89 -0.87
N GLY A 275 0.85 -3.67 -0.76
CA GLY A 275 1.01 -2.64 -1.79
C GLY A 275 2.48 -2.32 -2.07
N LEU A 276 3.27 -2.07 -1.01
CA LEU A 276 4.70 -1.75 -1.07
C LEU A 276 5.54 -2.87 -1.72
N VAL A 277 5.10 -4.12 -1.61
CA VAL A 277 5.78 -5.27 -2.23
C VAL A 277 5.30 -5.51 -3.67
N VAL A 278 4.00 -5.39 -3.94
CA VAL A 278 3.42 -5.73 -5.25
C VAL A 278 3.74 -4.66 -6.31
N PHE A 279 3.72 -3.37 -5.97
CA PHE A 279 4.02 -2.33 -6.97
C PHE A 279 5.41 -2.47 -7.62
N PRO A 280 6.54 -2.72 -6.90
CA PRO A 280 7.84 -2.88 -7.54
C PRO A 280 7.93 -4.20 -8.31
N ILE A 281 7.28 -5.27 -7.86
CA ILE A 281 7.24 -6.54 -8.61
C ILE A 281 6.58 -6.33 -9.97
N LEU A 282 5.45 -5.64 -10.03
CA LEU A 282 4.78 -5.31 -11.29
C LEU A 282 5.65 -4.43 -12.19
N LEU A 283 6.36 -3.47 -11.60
CA LEU A 283 7.28 -2.60 -12.34
C LEU A 283 8.43 -3.39 -12.96
N ILE A 284 9.10 -4.22 -12.15
CA ILE A 284 10.22 -5.05 -12.60
C ILE A 284 9.76 -6.05 -13.67
N ALA A 285 8.60 -6.70 -13.47
CA ALA A 285 8.04 -7.61 -14.46
C ALA A 285 7.71 -6.90 -15.78
N SER A 286 7.14 -5.69 -15.70
CA SER A 286 6.81 -4.87 -16.86
C SER A 286 8.06 -4.47 -17.65
N PHE A 287 9.07 -3.88 -17.00
CA PHE A 287 10.29 -3.43 -17.67
C PHE A 287 11.17 -4.59 -18.15
N SER A 288 11.30 -5.65 -17.35
CA SER A 288 12.02 -6.86 -17.78
C SER A 288 11.37 -7.47 -19.03
N GLY A 289 10.03 -7.60 -19.03
CA GLY A 289 9.29 -8.09 -20.18
C GLY A 289 9.43 -7.19 -21.40
N ALA A 290 9.36 -5.87 -21.22
CA ALA A 290 9.56 -4.89 -22.29
C ALA A 290 10.97 -4.96 -22.90
N ILE A 291 12.02 -5.12 -22.10
CA ILE A 291 13.40 -5.18 -22.59
C ILE A 291 13.70 -6.52 -23.28
N LEU A 292 13.16 -7.62 -22.76
CA LEU A 292 13.48 -8.96 -23.26
C LEU A 292 12.64 -9.39 -24.46
N LEU A 293 11.41 -8.90 -24.57
CA LEU A 293 10.41 -9.42 -25.52
C LEU A 293 9.88 -8.37 -26.49
N GLN A 294 10.28 -7.10 -26.37
CA GLN A 294 9.87 -6.02 -27.26
C GLN A 294 11.09 -5.21 -27.75
N PRO A 295 10.95 -4.42 -28.82
CA PRO A 295 12.00 -3.51 -29.27
C PRO A 295 12.40 -2.52 -28.18
N LEU A 296 13.68 -2.15 -28.12
CA LEU A 296 14.20 -1.24 -27.07
C LEU A 296 13.50 0.12 -27.06
N GLU A 297 13.02 0.57 -28.23
CA GLU A 297 12.22 1.79 -28.37
C GLU A 297 10.96 1.75 -27.50
N PHE A 298 10.27 0.60 -27.44
CA PHE A 298 9.08 0.42 -26.60
C PHE A 298 9.41 0.61 -25.12
N ALA A 299 10.53 0.06 -24.64
CA ALA A 299 10.97 0.24 -23.26
C ALA A 299 11.26 1.71 -22.93
N GLY A 300 11.82 2.48 -23.87
CA GLY A 300 12.01 3.93 -23.73
C GLY A 300 10.70 4.71 -23.63
N VAL A 301 9.70 4.34 -24.44
CA VAL A 301 8.35 4.95 -24.36
C VAL A 301 7.66 4.60 -23.05
N LEU A 302 7.80 3.34 -22.58
CA LEU A 302 7.27 2.89 -21.30
C LEU A 302 7.92 3.61 -20.12
N ALA A 303 9.24 3.84 -20.16
CA ALA A 303 9.96 4.67 -19.19
C ALA A 303 9.45 6.10 -19.17
N THR A 304 9.22 6.70 -20.34
CA THR A 304 8.66 8.05 -20.47
C THR A 304 7.25 8.11 -19.89
N TYR A 305 6.40 7.11 -20.19
CA TYR A 305 5.06 6.98 -19.60
C TYR A 305 5.12 6.92 -18.06
N TYR A 306 5.99 6.06 -17.52
CA TYR A 306 6.15 5.91 -16.07
C TYR A 306 6.60 7.22 -15.42
N ALA A 307 7.65 7.84 -15.95
CA ALA A 307 8.17 9.12 -15.46
C ALA A 307 7.12 10.23 -15.49
N LEU A 308 6.38 10.35 -16.60
CA LEU A 308 5.30 11.34 -16.73
C LEU A 308 4.19 11.10 -15.70
N THR A 309 3.80 9.84 -15.48
CA THR A 309 2.71 9.51 -14.55
C THR A 309 3.12 9.71 -13.09
N VAL A 310 4.36 9.36 -12.72
CA VAL A 310 4.90 9.61 -11.38
C VAL A 310 5.08 11.10 -11.12
N ALA A 311 5.70 11.83 -12.06
CA ALA A 311 5.84 13.28 -11.97
C ALA A 311 4.49 13.97 -11.83
N TYR A 312 3.50 13.52 -12.62
CA TYR A 312 2.14 14.02 -12.53
C TYR A 312 1.54 13.82 -11.14
N SER A 313 1.66 12.61 -10.57
CA SER A 313 1.08 12.29 -9.27
C SER A 313 1.73 13.04 -8.11
N LEU A 314 3.05 13.23 -8.15
CA LEU A 314 3.81 13.86 -7.07
C LEU A 314 3.74 15.39 -7.11
N TYR A 315 3.81 15.99 -8.31
CA TYR A 315 4.01 17.44 -8.46
C TYR A 315 2.93 18.11 -9.31
N LEU A 316 2.60 17.60 -10.50
CA LEU A 316 1.79 18.37 -11.46
C LEU A 316 0.29 18.36 -11.12
N LYS A 317 -0.21 17.38 -10.35
CA LYS A 317 -1.61 17.32 -9.87
C LYS A 317 -2.03 18.58 -9.09
N ARG A 318 -1.07 19.38 -8.59
CA ARG A 318 -1.31 20.65 -7.90
C ARG A 318 -1.57 21.83 -8.84
N LEU A 319 -1.38 21.67 -10.16
CA LEU A 319 -1.50 22.71 -11.18
C LEU A 319 -2.67 22.39 -12.13
N MET A 320 -3.84 22.99 -11.89
CA MET A 320 -5.08 22.65 -12.63
C MET A 320 -4.97 22.80 -14.16
N ALA A 321 -4.16 23.74 -14.66
CA ALA A 321 -3.98 23.97 -16.10
C ALA A 321 -3.17 22.87 -16.81
N ILE A 322 -2.31 22.14 -16.09
CA ILE A 322 -1.43 21.12 -16.68
C ILE A 322 -2.16 19.79 -16.87
N ASP A 323 -3.31 19.61 -16.21
CA ASP A 323 -4.03 18.34 -16.19
C ASP A 323 -4.49 17.88 -17.58
N VAL A 324 -5.06 18.79 -18.38
CA VAL A 324 -5.52 18.49 -19.74
C VAL A 324 -4.36 18.10 -20.65
N ILE A 325 -3.23 18.80 -20.54
CA ILE A 325 -2.02 18.54 -21.33
C ILE A 325 -1.43 17.18 -20.94
N ALA A 326 -1.33 16.89 -19.64
CA ALA A 326 -0.83 15.62 -19.14
C ALA A 326 -1.72 14.45 -19.59
N LEU A 327 -3.05 14.60 -19.50
CA LEU A 327 -3.99 13.59 -20.00
C LEU A 327 -3.79 13.35 -21.50
N ALA A 328 -3.72 14.41 -22.32
CA ALA A 328 -3.46 14.29 -23.75
C ALA A 328 -2.15 13.55 -24.03
N MET A 329 -1.05 13.94 -23.37
CA MET A 329 0.24 13.26 -23.49
C MET A 329 0.15 11.78 -23.12
N LEU A 330 -0.52 11.43 -22.02
CA LEU A 330 -0.67 10.04 -21.59
C LEU A 330 -1.44 9.19 -22.62
N TYR A 331 -2.43 9.76 -23.31
CA TYR A 331 -3.11 9.07 -24.41
C TYR A 331 -2.22 8.92 -25.64
N THR A 332 -1.52 9.99 -26.04
CA THR A 332 -0.60 9.98 -27.17
C THR A 332 0.54 8.97 -26.97
N VAL A 333 1.12 8.91 -25.77
CA VAL A 333 2.20 7.98 -25.44
C VAL A 333 1.80 6.52 -25.64
N ARG A 334 0.53 6.15 -25.45
CA ARG A 334 0.05 4.79 -25.72
C ARG A 334 0.06 4.45 -27.21
N ILE A 335 -0.29 5.41 -28.05
CA ILE A 335 -0.26 5.23 -29.52
C ILE A 335 1.20 5.12 -29.98
N ILE A 336 2.09 5.97 -29.44
CA ILE A 336 3.53 5.90 -29.72
C ILE A 336 4.11 4.55 -29.26
N ALA A 337 3.69 4.04 -28.10
CA ALA A 337 4.12 2.73 -27.61
C ALA A 337 3.70 1.62 -28.59
N GLY A 338 2.49 1.69 -29.15
CA GLY A 338 2.07 0.81 -30.24
C GLY A 338 2.98 0.87 -31.45
N ALA A 339 3.31 2.08 -31.93
CA ALA A 339 4.17 2.24 -33.10
C ALA A 339 5.57 1.67 -32.86
N ALA A 340 6.13 1.89 -31.66
CA ALA A 340 7.42 1.35 -31.25
C ALA A 340 7.41 -0.18 -31.08
N ALA A 341 6.29 -0.77 -30.64
CA ALA A 341 6.16 -2.21 -30.48
C ALA A 341 6.13 -2.97 -31.81
N PHE A 342 5.55 -2.37 -32.85
CA PHE A 342 5.42 -2.99 -34.18
C PHE A 342 6.57 -2.66 -35.14
N GLU A 343 7.57 -1.89 -34.69
CA GLU A 343 8.68 -1.36 -35.53
C GLU A 343 8.17 -0.71 -36.83
N LEU A 344 6.96 -0.14 -36.79
CA LEU A 344 6.42 0.56 -37.95
C LEU A 344 7.29 1.79 -38.19
N PRO A 345 7.70 2.08 -39.43
CA PRO A 345 8.56 3.22 -39.70
C PRO A 345 7.89 4.48 -39.18
N SER A 346 8.37 4.97 -38.04
CA SER A 346 8.10 6.34 -37.65
C SER A 346 8.64 7.19 -38.79
N THR A 347 7.82 8.11 -39.28
CA THR A 347 7.94 8.89 -40.53
C THR A 347 9.27 9.62 -40.74
N ARG A 348 10.24 9.47 -39.84
CA ARG A 348 11.62 9.96 -39.93
C ARG A 348 12.55 9.07 -40.78
N HIS A 349 12.30 7.76 -40.90
CA HIS A 349 13.14 6.89 -41.76
C HIS A 349 12.61 6.73 -43.20
N SER A 350 11.30 6.86 -43.40
CA SER A 350 10.69 6.73 -44.73
C SER A 350 11.02 7.88 -45.68
N MET A 351 11.40 9.06 -45.16
CA MET A 351 11.80 10.21 -45.98
C MET A 351 13.23 10.10 -46.52
N CYS A 352 14.10 9.28 -45.92
CA CYS A 352 15.47 9.05 -46.42
C CYS A 352 15.58 7.86 -47.39
N GLN A 353 14.63 6.92 -47.39
CA GLN A 353 14.72 5.72 -48.24
C GLN A 353 13.92 5.82 -49.56
N SER A 354 13.04 6.81 -49.71
CA SER A 354 12.17 6.93 -50.90
C SER A 354 12.66 7.95 -51.94
N ASP A 355 13.82 8.59 -51.74
CA ASP A 355 14.38 9.55 -52.69
C ASP A 355 15.85 9.20 -53.05
N PRO A 356 16.12 8.57 -54.21
CA PRO A 356 17.48 8.31 -54.67
C PRO A 356 18.27 9.60 -55.01
N GLY A 357 17.68 10.80 -54.83
CA GLY A 357 18.31 12.09 -55.07
C GLY A 357 18.87 12.84 -53.84
N CYS A 358 18.72 12.34 -52.62
CA CYS A 358 19.10 13.09 -51.41
C CYS A 358 20.63 13.13 -51.17
N ARG A 359 21.30 14.14 -51.72
CA ARG A 359 22.75 14.43 -51.56
C ARG A 359 23.12 14.97 -50.17
N CYS A 360 22.84 14.25 -49.08
CA CYS A 360 23.23 14.72 -47.74
C CYS A 360 24.21 13.84 -46.95
N CYS A 361 24.73 12.74 -47.51
CA CYS A 361 25.79 11.96 -46.85
C CYS A 361 26.98 11.70 -47.78
N THR A 362 27.81 12.72 -47.99
CA THR A 362 29.21 12.51 -48.37
C THR A 362 30.09 12.95 -47.21
N THR A 363 30.40 12.00 -46.33
CA THR A 363 31.58 12.08 -45.46
C THR A 363 32.26 10.71 -45.51
N ARG A 364 33.07 10.53 -46.55
CA ARG A 364 33.98 9.41 -46.73
C ARG A 364 35.24 9.72 -45.92
N ILE A 365 35.50 8.93 -44.89
CA ILE A 365 36.81 8.79 -44.21
C ILE A 365 36.91 7.29 -43.87
N GLY A 366 37.42 6.41 -44.74
CA GLY A 366 38.84 6.05 -44.94
C GLY A 366 39.07 4.60 -44.43
N PRO A 367 40.23 3.93 -44.59
CA PRO A 367 41.19 3.93 -45.70
C PRO A 367 41.46 2.49 -46.27
N THR A 368 42.05 2.46 -47.46
CA THR A 368 43.13 1.57 -47.94
C THR A 368 43.19 0.11 -47.45
N VAL A 369 43.00 -0.84 -48.37
CA VAL A 369 43.71 -2.13 -48.35
C VAL A 369 44.35 -2.34 -49.71
N ILE A 370 45.68 -2.30 -49.73
CA ILE A 370 46.56 -2.74 -50.81
C ILE A 370 46.88 -4.21 -50.51
N TYR A 371 46.44 -5.12 -51.37
CA TYR A 371 47.23 -6.09 -52.15
C TYR A 371 46.29 -7.07 -52.84
#